data_AF-A0A372NQP5-F1
#
_entry.id   AF-A0A372NQP5-F1
#
_cell.length_a   1.000
_cell.length_b   1.000
_cell.length_c   1.000
_cell.angle_alpha   90.00
_cell.angle_beta   90.00
_cell.angle_gamma   90.00
#
_symmetry.space_group_name_H-M   'P 1'
#
loop_
_entity.id
_entity.type
_entity.pdbx_description
1 polymer ?
#
loop_
_entity_poly.entity_id
_entity_poly.type
_entity_poly.pdbx_seq_one_letter_code
_entity_poly.pdbx_strand_id
1 'polypeptide(L)'
;MLIYLKNEITMLRISIAEVQELIDLHFNNNRHVSTDVEHLFKIQLMLYSQLRELFMQVADDCEPMIEVFDKALYNYRLSWLLYLNDISVKP
;
A
#
# COMPACT_ATOMS: atom_id res chain seq x y z
N MET A 1 21.57 13.35 -4.74
CA MET A 1 20.54 13.21 -3.68
C MET A 1 19.14 13.09 -4.29
N LEU A 2 18.61 14.12 -4.95
CA LEU A 2 17.27 14.08 -5.58
C LEU A 2 17.06 12.96 -6.62
N ILE A 3 18.06 12.66 -7.47
CA ILE A 3 17.97 11.57 -8.46
C ILE A 3 17.87 10.19 -7.77
N TYR A 4 18.62 9.99 -6.69
CA TYR A 4 18.62 8.76 -5.92
C TYR A 4 17.26 8.52 -5.27
N LEU A 5 16.73 9.54 -4.60
CA LEU A 5 15.42 9.52 -3.95
C LEU A 5 14.27 9.28 -4.96
N LYS A 6 14.35 9.90 -6.14
CA LYS A 6 13.41 9.65 -7.24
C LYS A 6 13.44 8.19 -7.72
N ASN A 7 14.62 7.59 -7.80
CA ASN A 7 14.77 6.19 -8.19
C ASN A 7 14.19 5.26 -7.12
N GLU A 8 14.46 5.52 -5.84
CA GLU A 8 13.90 4.73 -4.73
C GLU A 8 12.36 4.79 -4.69
N ILE A 9 11.78 6.00 -4.82
CA ILE A 9 10.32 6.18 -4.93
C ILE A 9 9.77 5.40 -6.12
N THR A 10 10.45 5.42 -7.27
CA THR A 10 10.02 4.69 -8.46
C THR A 10 10.05 3.19 -8.23
N MET A 11 11.12 2.67 -7.64
CA MET A 11 11.25 1.24 -7.32
C MET A 11 10.18 0.78 -6.32
N LEU A 12 9.92 1.56 -5.27
CA LEU A 12 8.85 1.26 -4.31
C LEU A 12 7.47 1.24 -4.97
N ARG A 13 7.18 2.18 -5.88
CA ARG A 13 5.92 2.18 -6.63
C ARG A 13 5.77 0.94 -7.51
N ILE A 14 6.85 0.46 -8.13
CA ILE A 14 6.85 -0.79 -8.90
C ILE A 14 6.54 -1.97 -7.97
N SER A 15 7.24 -2.09 -6.85
CA SER A 15 7.00 -3.19 -5.90
C SER A 15 5.58 -3.18 -5.31
N ILE A 16 5.01 -2.00 -5.04
CA ILE A 16 3.61 -1.87 -4.60
C ILE A 16 2.65 -2.37 -5.68
N ALA A 17 2.91 -2.04 -6.96
CA ALA A 17 2.09 -2.49 -8.07
C ALA A 17 2.18 -4.01 -8.26
N GLU A 18 3.37 -4.59 -8.18
CA GLU A 18 3.58 -6.05 -8.26
C GLU A 18 2.83 -6.78 -7.14
N VAL A 19 2.88 -6.28 -5.89
CA VAL A 19 2.14 -6.86 -4.78
C VAL A 19 0.63 -6.73 -4.99
N GLN A 20 0.16 -5.60 -5.52
CA GLN A 20 -1.26 -5.42 -5.87
C GLN A 20 -1.71 -6.42 -6.95
N GLU A 21 -0.88 -6.68 -7.96
CA GLU A 21 -1.18 -7.69 -8.99
C GLU A 21 -1.28 -9.09 -8.39
N LEU A 22 -0.39 -9.46 -7.46
CA LEU A 22 -0.46 -10.75 -6.77
C LEU A 22 -1.74 -10.88 -5.93
N ILE A 23 -2.13 -9.81 -5.24
CA ILE A 23 -3.39 -9.71 -4.51
C ILE A 23 -4.57 -9.91 -5.48
N ASP A 24 -4.57 -9.21 -6.61
CA ASP A 24 -5.64 -9.29 -7.61
C ASP A 24 -5.75 -10.68 -8.24
N LEU A 25 -4.62 -11.32 -8.52
CA LEU A 25 -4.56 -12.72 -8.97
C LEU A 25 -5.13 -13.66 -7.93
N HIS A 26 -4.82 -13.46 -6.64
CA HIS A 26 -5.41 -14.25 -5.56
C HIS A 26 -6.93 -14.11 -5.56
N PHE A 27 -7.46 -12.88 -5.66
CA PHE A 27 -8.89 -12.63 -5.71
C PHE A 27 -9.59 -13.25 -6.94
N ASN A 28 -8.92 -13.28 -8.09
CA ASN A 28 -9.47 -13.87 -9.30
C ASN A 28 -9.50 -15.40 -9.24
N ASN A 29 -8.54 -16.00 -8.54
CA ASN A 29 -8.38 -17.46 -8.47
C ASN A 29 -9.06 -18.08 -7.24
N ASN A 30 -9.21 -17.32 -6.16
CA ASN A 30 -9.67 -17.81 -4.86
C ASN A 30 -10.84 -16.97 -4.34
N ARG A 31 -11.93 -17.64 -3.95
CA ARG A 31 -13.11 -16.99 -3.35
C ARG A 31 -13.00 -16.75 -1.84
N HIS A 32 -11.90 -17.14 -1.23
CA HIS A 32 -11.70 -17.10 0.21
C HIS A 32 -10.43 -16.34 0.60
N VAL A 33 -10.50 -15.66 1.73
CA VAL A 33 -9.33 -15.13 2.44
C VAL A 33 -8.38 -16.28 2.73
N SER A 34 -7.12 -16.13 2.36
CA SER A 34 -6.04 -17.05 2.76
C SER A 34 -5.00 -16.31 3.59
N THR A 35 -4.18 -17.05 4.31
CA THR A 35 -2.98 -16.50 4.96
C THR A 35 -2.05 -15.79 3.99
N ASP A 36 -2.03 -16.21 2.73
CA ASP A 36 -1.17 -15.61 1.69
C ASP A 36 -1.63 -14.20 1.35
N VAL A 37 -2.94 -13.96 1.20
CA VAL A 37 -3.46 -12.61 0.91
C VAL A 37 -3.27 -11.67 2.09
N GLU A 38 -3.40 -12.16 3.33
CA GLU A 38 -3.09 -11.38 4.53
C GLU A 38 -1.59 -11.00 4.57
N HIS A 39 -0.71 -11.92 4.18
CA HIS A 39 0.72 -11.66 4.13
C HIS A 39 1.09 -10.63 3.04
N LEU A 40 0.51 -10.77 1.84
CA LEU A 40 0.70 -9.80 0.75
C LEU A 40 0.23 -8.40 1.16
N PHE A 41 -0.92 -8.30 1.82
CA PHE A 41 -1.41 -7.03 2.36
C PHE A 41 -0.44 -6.41 3.38
N LYS A 42 0.12 -7.21 4.31
CA LYS A 42 1.13 -6.73 5.27
C LYS A 42 2.39 -6.20 4.56
N ILE A 43 2.88 -6.91 3.54
CA ILE A 43 4.01 -6.46 2.71
C ILE A 43 3.67 -5.11 2.07
N GLN A 44 2.49 -4.99 1.48
CA GLN A 44 2.09 -3.76 0.80
C GLN A 44 2.01 -2.56 1.76
N LEU A 45 1.50 -2.76 2.98
CA LEU A 45 1.51 -1.73 4.02
C LEU A 45 2.92 -1.31 4.43
N MET A 46 3.86 -2.25 4.51
CA MET A 46 5.27 -1.93 4.76
C MET A 46 5.87 -1.08 3.63
N LEU A 47 5.57 -1.41 2.37
CA LEU A 47 6.04 -0.64 1.22
C LEU A 47 5.42 0.77 1.17
N TYR A 48 4.13 0.92 1.49
CA TYR A 48 3.50 2.24 1.62
C TYR A 48 4.12 3.07 2.75
N SER A 49 4.50 2.43 3.86
CA SER A 49 5.17 3.11 4.98
C SER A 49 6.55 3.64 4.57
N GLN A 50 7.35 2.82 3.87
CA GLN A 50 8.63 3.25 3.32
C GLN A 50 8.46 4.39 2.30
N LEU A 51 7.45 4.29 1.42
CA LEU A 51 7.16 5.32 0.44
C LEU A 51 6.78 6.65 1.11
N ARG A 52 6.01 6.59 2.20
CA ARG A 52 5.67 7.76 3.02
C ARG A 52 6.92 8.41 3.61
N GLU A 53 7.83 7.63 4.17
CA GLU A 53 9.09 8.15 4.74
C GLU A 53 9.93 8.86 3.68
N LEU A 54 9.98 8.34 2.45
CA LEU A 54 10.67 9.03 1.35
C LEU A 54 9.94 10.32 0.96
N PHE A 55 8.61 10.35 0.94
CA PHE A 55 7.86 11.58 0.67
C PHE A 55 8.11 12.65 1.73
N MET A 56 8.15 12.28 3.02
CA MET A 56 8.49 13.20 4.11
C MET A 56 9.91 13.78 4.01
N GLN A 57 10.84 13.09 3.34
CA GLN A 57 12.18 13.62 3.09
C GLN A 57 12.24 14.65 1.95
N VAL A 58 11.21 14.67 1.09
CA VAL A 58 11.09 15.60 -0.04
C VAL A 58 10.16 16.77 0.29
N ALA A 59 9.13 16.52 1.10
CA ALA A 59 8.11 17.47 1.50
C ALA A 59 8.59 18.35 2.66
N ASP A 60 8.35 19.66 2.59
CA ASP A 60 8.40 20.51 3.79
C ASP A 60 7.21 20.15 4.71
N ASP A 61 7.40 20.24 6.03
CA ASP A 61 6.55 19.71 7.13
C ASP A 61 5.04 20.11 7.14
N CYS A 62 4.55 20.83 6.14
CA CYS A 62 3.16 21.33 6.04
C CYS A 62 2.52 21.07 4.68
N GLU A 63 2.83 19.94 4.04
CA GLU A 63 2.30 19.62 2.73
C GLU A 63 0.94 18.87 2.81
N PRO A 64 -0.16 19.45 2.29
CA PRO A 64 -1.47 18.78 2.22
C PRO A 64 -1.43 17.43 1.49
N MET A 65 -0.39 17.21 0.67
CA MET A 65 -0.16 15.96 -0.05
C MET A 65 0.11 14.79 0.89
N ILE A 66 0.83 15.00 2.00
CA ILE A 66 1.08 13.96 3.00
C ILE A 66 -0.23 13.59 3.71
N GLU A 67 -1.06 14.57 4.07
CA GLU A 67 -2.37 14.30 4.68
C GLU A 67 -3.29 13.51 3.74
N VAL A 68 -3.30 13.85 2.44
CA VAL A 68 -4.05 13.11 1.43
C VAL A 68 -3.54 11.68 1.30
N PHE A 69 -2.22 11.49 1.29
CA PHE A 69 -1.60 10.17 1.27
C PHE A 69 -1.99 9.34 2.49
N ASP A 70 -1.86 9.90 3.69
CA ASP A 70 -2.17 9.24 4.96
C ASP A 70 -3.65 8.85 5.04
N LYS A 71 -4.55 9.75 4.59
CA LYS A 71 -5.98 9.45 4.51
C LYS A 71 -6.28 8.32 3.53
N ALA A 72 -5.63 8.31 2.37
CA ALA A 72 -5.79 7.23 1.39
C ALA A 72 -5.30 5.89 1.95
N LEU A 73 -4.13 5.88 2.60
CA LEU A 73 -3.57 4.68 3.23
C LEU A 73 -4.45 4.18 4.40
N TYR A 74 -5.01 5.09 5.20
CA TYR A 74 -5.96 4.74 6.26
C TYR A 74 -7.20 4.05 5.68
N ASN A 75 -7.82 4.65 4.66
CA ASN A 75 -9.01 4.09 4.01
C ASN A 75 -8.71 2.70 3.41
N TYR A 76 -7.57 2.56 2.74
CA TYR A 76 -7.11 1.29 2.18
C TYR A 76 -6.95 0.22 3.27
N ARG A 77 -6.27 0.57 4.36
CA ARG A 77 -6.09 -0.33 5.51
C ARG A 77 -7.42 -0.72 6.13
N LEU A 78 -8.36 0.22 6.27
CA LEU A 78 -9.67 -0.04 6.82
C LEU A 78 -10.45 -1.02 5.93
N SER A 79 -10.49 -0.80 4.61
CA SER A 79 -11.15 -1.72 3.67
C SER A 79 -10.59 -3.14 3.79
N TRP A 80 -9.27 -3.28 3.93
CA TRP A 80 -8.63 -4.58 4.15
C TRP A 80 -9.00 -5.21 5.48
N LEU A 81 -9.00 -4.45 6.57
CA LEU A 81 -9.41 -4.97 7.88
C LEU A 81 -10.87 -5.44 7.85
N LEU A 82 -11.76 -4.71 7.19
CA LEU A 82 -13.15 -5.12 7.02
C LEU A 82 -13.26 -6.40 6.18
N TYR A 83 -12.51 -6.50 5.09
CA TYR A 83 -12.47 -7.69 4.24
C TYR A 83 -11.93 -8.92 4.99
N LEU A 84 -10.82 -8.79 5.73
CA LEU A 84 -10.23 -9.89 6.50
C LEU A 84 -11.11 -10.37 7.66
N ASN A 85 -12.09 -9.57 8.09
CA ASN A 85 -13.08 -9.94 9.10
C ASN A 85 -14.44 -10.36 8.49
N ASP A 86 -14.49 -10.62 7.18
CA ASP A 86 -15.71 -10.98 6.44
C ASP A 86 -16.86 -9.95 6.56
N ILE A 87 -16.53 -8.68 6.81
CA ILE A 87 -17.51 -7.59 6.96
C ILE A 87 -17.80 -6.92 5.61
N SER A 88 -16.81 -6.85 4.71
CA SER A 88 -16.94 -6.19 3.41
C SER A 88 -16.49 -7.07 2.25
N VAL A 89 -16.92 -6.71 1.04
CA VAL A 89 -16.35 -7.21 -0.21
C VAL A 89 -14.94 -6.64 -0.44
N LYS A 90 -14.25 -7.22 -1.43
CA LYS A 90 -12.87 -6.91 -1.84
C LYS A 90 -12.56 -5.39 -1.70
N PRO A 91 -11.44 -5.04 -1.03
CA PRO A 91 -11.00 -3.65 -0.82
C PRO A 91 -10.57 -2.93 -2.11
#